data_AF-A0A4Y2F4H3-F1
#
_entry.id   AF-A0A4Y2F4H3-F1
#
_cell.length_a   1.000
_cell.length_b   1.000
_cell.length_c   1.000
_cell.angle_alpha   90.00
_cell.angle_beta   90.00
_cell.angle_gamma   90.00
#
_symmetry.space_group_name_H-M   'P 1'
#
loop_
_entity.id
_entity.type
_entity.pdbx_description
1 polymer ?
#
loop_
_entity_poly.entity_id
_entity_poly.type
_entity_poly.pdbx_seq_one_letter_code
_entity_poly.pdbx_strand_id
1 'polypeptide(L)'
;MAKKIYDKKSISGQGRLKDNIIDKLSVFYGIAIRQHSNYVEDTRNAVWAIYFHTRSTDNEPLHSFCPAGETLWCKYNQAVSEGTAKTFHLKTSLPPAVTDAIKPIFNSLSHPDLLNRCFGAYIQNTNESLNSVIWQICPKIVGSGRRIAEIAAYELVVRLN
;
A
#
# COMPACT_ATOMS: atom_id res chain seq x y z
N MET A 1 -23.41 16.92 6.12
CA MET A 1 -23.72 15.65 6.82
C MET A 1 -22.74 14.58 6.36
N ALA A 2 -22.19 13.76 7.26
CA ALA A 2 -21.31 12.65 6.87
C ALA A 2 -22.08 11.67 5.96
N LYS A 3 -21.47 11.29 4.83
CA LYS A 3 -22.06 10.31 3.90
C LYS A 3 -22.25 8.99 4.64
N LYS A 4 -23.51 8.56 4.78
CA LYS A 4 -23.85 7.27 5.38
C LYS A 4 -23.67 6.17 4.35
N ILE A 5 -23.14 5.04 4.81
CA ILE A 5 -23.06 3.82 3.98
C ILE A 5 -24.31 2.96 4.21
N TYR A 6 -24.41 1.78 3.59
CA TYR A 6 -25.66 1.02 3.54
C TYR A 6 -26.21 0.61 4.93
N ASP A 7 -25.34 0.51 5.94
CA ASP A 7 -25.73 0.25 7.33
C ASP A 7 -26.25 1.50 8.08
N LYS A 8 -26.48 2.60 7.35
CA LYS A 8 -26.92 3.92 7.84
C LYS A 8 -25.96 4.58 8.85
N LYS A 9 -24.72 4.08 8.97
CA LYS A 9 -23.66 4.65 9.81
C LYS A 9 -22.61 5.39 8.97
N SER A 10 -21.80 6.21 9.62
CA SER A 10 -20.62 6.83 9.00
C SER A 10 -19.59 5.75 8.62
N ILE A 11 -18.75 6.01 7.61
CA ILE A 11 -17.62 5.13 7.28
C ILE A 11 -16.55 5.13 8.39
N SER A 12 -16.40 6.26 9.08
CA SER A 12 -15.45 6.46 10.18
C SER A 12 -16.13 6.38 11.56
N GLY A 13 -15.33 6.12 12.60
CA GLY A 13 -15.80 6.09 13.99
C GLY A 13 -15.26 4.92 14.81
N GLN A 14 -15.78 4.74 16.02
CA GLN A 14 -15.39 3.62 16.89
C GLN A 14 -15.75 2.28 16.25
N GLY A 15 -14.78 1.36 16.20
CA GLY A 15 -14.93 0.05 15.56
C GLY A 15 -15.03 0.09 14.03
N ARG A 16 -14.65 1.20 13.39
CA ARG A 16 -14.72 1.40 11.94
C ARG A 16 -13.39 1.93 11.40
N LEU A 17 -13.39 2.45 10.17
CA LEU A 17 -12.19 3.00 9.55
C LEU A 17 -11.69 4.21 10.36
N LYS A 18 -10.42 4.13 10.80
CA LYS A 18 -9.70 5.15 11.55
C LYS A 18 -8.35 5.38 10.91
N ASP A 19 -7.73 6.52 11.21
CA ASP A 19 -6.44 6.93 10.63
C ASP A 19 -5.36 5.87 10.82
N ASN A 20 -5.24 5.29 12.02
CA ASN A 20 -4.27 4.22 12.29
C ASN A 20 -4.50 2.93 11.46
N ILE A 21 -5.73 2.67 10.99
CA ILE A 21 -6.03 1.56 10.08
C ILE A 21 -5.62 1.95 8.66
N ILE A 22 -5.92 3.19 8.23
CA ILE A 22 -5.53 3.73 6.93
C ILE A 22 -4.00 3.73 6.79
N ASP A 23 -3.28 4.13 7.83
CA ASP A 23 -1.81 4.11 7.86
C ASP A 23 -1.28 2.69 7.67
N LYS A 24 -1.84 1.70 8.38
CA LYS A 24 -1.48 0.29 8.23
C LYS A 24 -1.76 -0.24 6.83
N LEU A 25 -2.93 0.08 6.26
CA LEU A 25 -3.28 -0.32 4.89
C LEU A 25 -2.30 0.27 3.88
N SER A 26 -1.90 1.53 4.07
CA SER A 26 -0.92 2.21 3.22
C SER A 26 0.47 1.57 3.31
N VAL A 27 0.91 1.21 4.52
CA VAL A 27 2.17 0.46 4.73
C VAL A 27 2.12 -0.90 4.03
N PHE A 28 1.03 -1.66 4.21
CA PHE A 28 0.88 -2.97 3.57
C PHE A 28 0.85 -2.87 2.06
N TYR A 29 0.17 -1.86 1.49
CA TYR A 29 0.19 -1.62 0.06
C TYR A 29 1.62 -1.36 -0.45
N GLY A 30 2.37 -0.50 0.23
CA GLY A 30 3.78 -0.25 -0.12
C GLY A 30 4.66 -1.50 -0.02
N ILE A 31 4.40 -2.39 0.92
CA ILE A 31 5.09 -3.69 1.02
C ILE A 31 4.72 -4.60 -0.16
N ALA A 32 3.44 -4.71 -0.51
CA ALA A 32 2.96 -5.52 -1.63
C ALA A 32 3.63 -5.11 -2.95
N ILE A 33 3.71 -3.80 -3.23
CA ILE A 33 4.42 -3.28 -4.40
C ILE A 33 5.90 -3.69 -4.39
N ARG A 34 6.61 -3.50 -3.28
CA ARG A 34 8.07 -3.74 -3.22
C ARG A 34 8.42 -5.23 -3.34
N GLN A 35 7.65 -6.10 -2.67
CA GLN A 35 7.93 -7.55 -2.62
C GLN A 35 7.56 -8.28 -3.91
N HIS A 36 6.58 -7.79 -4.67
CA HIS A 36 6.05 -8.47 -5.86
C HIS A 36 6.23 -7.67 -7.15
N SER A 37 7.11 -6.66 -7.12
CA SER A 37 7.31 -5.68 -8.20
C SER A 37 7.69 -6.24 -9.58
N ASN A 38 8.11 -7.50 -9.65
CA ASN A 38 8.54 -8.14 -10.89
C ASN A 38 7.38 -8.80 -11.66
N TYR A 39 6.21 -8.96 -11.03
CA TYR A 39 5.04 -9.57 -11.67
C TYR A 39 3.78 -8.82 -11.24
N VAL A 40 3.07 -8.25 -12.23
CA VAL A 40 1.85 -7.47 -12.01
C VAL A 40 0.76 -8.30 -11.35
N GLU A 41 0.57 -9.55 -11.77
CA GLU A 41 -0.42 -10.45 -11.18
C GLU A 41 -0.10 -10.78 -9.71
N ASP A 42 1.18 -10.98 -9.36
CA ASP A 42 1.58 -11.24 -7.98
C ASP A 42 1.32 -10.01 -7.10
N THR A 43 1.64 -8.82 -7.60
CA THR A 43 1.34 -7.56 -6.92
C THR A 43 -0.17 -7.39 -6.74
N ARG A 44 -0.95 -7.66 -7.79
CA ARG A 44 -2.42 -7.62 -7.74
C ARG A 44 -2.96 -8.58 -6.68
N ASN A 45 -2.48 -9.82 -6.65
CA ASN A 45 -2.87 -10.81 -5.65
C ASN A 45 -2.51 -10.36 -4.23
N ALA A 46 -1.32 -9.80 -4.04
CA ALA A 46 -0.89 -9.25 -2.74
C ALA A 46 -1.76 -8.06 -2.29
N VAL A 47 -2.17 -7.18 -3.20
CA VAL A 47 -3.10 -6.07 -2.91
C VAL A 47 -4.46 -6.61 -2.49
N TRP A 48 -4.98 -7.63 -3.18
CA TRP A 48 -6.23 -8.28 -2.79
C TRP A 48 -6.12 -9.07 -1.49
N ALA A 49 -4.95 -9.63 -1.17
CA ALA A 49 -4.69 -10.26 0.11
C ALA A 49 -4.93 -9.29 1.28
N ILE A 50 -4.53 -8.02 1.14
CA ILE A 50 -4.76 -6.98 2.15
C ILE A 50 -6.26 -6.74 2.35
N TYR A 51 -7.02 -6.66 1.26
CA TYR A 51 -8.48 -6.49 1.32
C TYR A 51 -9.15 -7.64 2.07
N PHE A 52 -8.86 -8.88 1.67
CA PHE A 52 -9.45 -10.07 2.27
C PHE A 52 -9.01 -10.25 3.73
N HIS A 53 -7.76 -9.96 4.05
CA HIS A 53 -7.26 -9.95 5.42
C HIS A 53 -8.06 -8.96 6.30
N THR A 54 -8.38 -7.78 5.77
CA THR A 54 -9.13 -6.74 6.50
C THR A 54 -10.61 -7.09 6.68
N ARG A 55 -11.19 -7.85 5.74
CA ARG A 55 -12.58 -8.36 5.79
C ARG A 55 -12.71 -9.64 6.63
N SER A 56 -11.61 -10.37 6.83
CA SER A 56 -11.57 -11.66 7.53
C SER A 56 -12.21 -11.59 8.91
N THR A 57 -12.93 -12.65 9.31
CA THR A 57 -13.52 -12.79 10.64
C THR A 57 -13.20 -14.18 11.21
N ASP A 58 -13.34 -14.37 12.53
CA ASP A 58 -13.10 -15.67 13.16
C ASP A 58 -13.95 -16.80 12.55
N ASN A 59 -15.17 -16.46 12.10
CA ASN A 59 -16.09 -17.42 11.47
C ASN A 59 -15.86 -17.59 9.96
N GLU A 60 -15.25 -16.61 9.31
CA GLU A 60 -14.96 -16.59 7.88
C GLU A 60 -13.50 -16.13 7.67
N PRO A 61 -12.51 -17.01 7.90
CA PRO A 61 -11.10 -16.66 7.76
C PRO A 61 -10.71 -16.54 6.28
N LEU A 62 -10.42 -15.33 5.82
CA LEU A 62 -10.14 -15.01 4.41
C LEU A 62 -8.64 -14.77 4.18
N HIS A 63 -7.81 -15.80 4.44
CA HIS A 63 -6.35 -15.69 4.39
C HIS A 63 -5.70 -16.43 3.22
N SER A 64 -6.48 -16.93 2.25
CA SER A 64 -5.99 -17.75 1.12
C SER A 64 -5.00 -17.03 0.20
N PHE A 65 -5.10 -15.70 0.08
CA PHE A 65 -4.16 -14.89 -0.71
C PHE A 65 -2.94 -14.42 0.10
N CYS A 66 -2.92 -14.65 1.42
CA CYS A 66 -1.76 -14.30 2.22
C CYS A 66 -0.63 -15.31 1.94
N PRO A 67 0.64 -14.87 1.93
CA PRO A 67 1.76 -15.78 1.76
C PRO A 67 1.73 -16.90 2.81
N ALA A 68 2.10 -18.10 2.38
CA ALA A 68 2.26 -19.24 3.27
C ALA A 68 3.55 -19.13 4.09
N GLY A 69 3.55 -19.66 5.31
CA GLY A 69 4.71 -19.68 6.20
C GLY A 69 4.72 -18.57 7.27
N GLU A 70 5.81 -18.51 8.02
CA GLU A 70 6.05 -17.58 9.13
C GLU A 70 6.26 -16.14 8.63
N THR A 71 5.20 -15.53 8.11
CA THR A 71 5.23 -14.12 7.76
C THR A 71 4.75 -13.29 8.94
N LEU A 72 5.53 -12.26 9.32
CA LEU A 72 5.16 -11.30 10.37
C LEU A 72 3.82 -10.59 10.10
N TRP A 73 3.37 -10.62 8.84
CA TRP A 73 2.17 -9.95 8.38
C TRP A 73 0.90 -10.75 8.64
N CYS A 74 0.86 -12.04 8.26
CA CYS A 74 -0.33 -12.87 8.41
C CYS A 74 -0.24 -13.78 9.65
N LYS A 75 -0.57 -13.22 10.82
CA LYS A 75 -0.57 -13.96 12.08
C LYS A 75 -1.49 -15.19 12.10
N TYR A 76 -2.57 -15.17 11.30
CA TYR A 76 -3.44 -16.32 11.14
C TYR A 76 -2.71 -17.48 10.43
N ASN A 77 -2.08 -17.24 9.28
CA ASN A 77 -1.31 -18.27 8.57
C ASN A 77 -0.11 -18.76 9.39
N GLN A 78 0.51 -17.86 10.17
CA GLN A 78 1.52 -18.23 11.16
C GLN A 78 0.94 -19.22 12.18
N ALA A 79 -0.20 -18.91 12.81
CA ALA A 79 -0.85 -19.80 13.76
C ALA A 79 -1.30 -21.13 13.13
N VAL A 80 -1.69 -21.13 11.85
CA VAL A 80 -1.96 -22.37 11.09
C VAL A 80 -0.69 -23.21 10.95
N SER A 81 0.45 -22.58 10.61
CA SER A 81 1.75 -23.25 10.51
C SER A 81 2.23 -23.82 11.85
N GLU A 82 1.95 -23.12 12.96
CA GLU A 82 2.30 -23.53 14.32
C GLU A 82 1.29 -24.51 14.95
N GLY A 83 0.18 -24.81 14.27
CA GLY A 83 -0.90 -25.66 14.80
C GLY A 83 -1.76 -25.01 15.90
N THR A 84 -1.62 -23.70 16.13
CA THR A 84 -2.32 -22.91 17.16
C THR A 84 -3.55 -22.17 16.63
N ALA A 85 -3.95 -22.37 15.36
CA ALA A 85 -5.07 -21.68 14.72
C ALA A 85 -6.40 -21.77 15.50
N LYS A 86 -6.65 -22.85 16.24
CA LYS A 86 -7.90 -23.04 17.01
C LYS A 86 -8.08 -22.02 18.16
N THR A 87 -6.98 -21.47 18.68
CA THR A 87 -7.00 -20.48 19.76
C THR A 87 -6.74 -19.06 19.24
N PHE A 88 -6.54 -18.91 17.93
CA PHE A 88 -6.28 -17.62 17.32
C PHE A 88 -7.59 -16.85 17.13
N HIS A 89 -7.62 -15.63 17.64
CA HIS A 89 -8.71 -14.69 17.44
C HIS A 89 -8.23 -13.46 16.65
N LEU A 90 -8.97 -13.10 15.61
CA LEU A 90 -8.73 -11.93 14.79
C LEU A 90 -9.02 -10.67 15.60
N LYS A 91 -7.94 -9.98 15.99
CA LYS A 91 -8.01 -8.72 16.75
C LYS A 91 -8.64 -7.56 15.99
N THR A 92 -8.72 -7.60 14.67
CA THR A 92 -9.10 -6.42 13.88
C THR A 92 -9.77 -6.84 12.58
N SER A 93 -11.11 -6.91 12.61
CA SER A 93 -11.92 -7.02 11.40
C SER A 93 -12.72 -5.74 11.23
N LEU A 94 -12.70 -5.17 10.01
CA LEU A 94 -13.58 -4.05 9.70
C LEU A 94 -15.00 -4.56 9.43
N PRO A 95 -16.05 -3.82 9.81
CA PRO A 95 -17.42 -4.20 9.49
C PRO A 95 -17.60 -4.38 7.97
N PRO A 96 -18.42 -5.35 7.51
CA PRO A 96 -18.67 -5.59 6.09
C PRO A 96 -19.06 -4.32 5.32
N ALA A 97 -19.85 -3.45 5.95
CA ALA A 97 -20.26 -2.19 5.35
C ALA A 97 -19.09 -1.25 5.04
N VAL A 98 -18.07 -1.23 5.89
CA VAL A 98 -16.85 -0.45 5.68
C VAL A 98 -15.99 -1.09 4.60
N THR A 99 -15.79 -2.42 4.64
CA THR A 99 -14.99 -3.13 3.64
C THR A 99 -15.59 -2.99 2.24
N ASP A 100 -16.90 -3.11 2.11
CA ASP A 100 -17.59 -2.95 0.84
C ASP A 100 -17.48 -1.51 0.31
N ALA A 101 -17.51 -0.51 1.20
CA ALA A 101 -17.33 0.88 0.84
C ALA A 101 -15.91 1.20 0.34
N ILE A 102 -14.87 0.51 0.84
CA ILE A 102 -13.48 0.71 0.40
C ILE A 102 -13.05 -0.24 -0.72
N LYS A 103 -13.83 -1.29 -1.03
CA LYS A 103 -13.54 -2.24 -2.12
C LYS A 103 -13.24 -1.56 -3.48
N PRO A 104 -13.95 -0.50 -3.90
CA PRO A 104 -13.63 0.21 -5.14
C PRO A 104 -12.21 0.80 -5.14
N ILE A 105 -11.70 1.22 -3.99
CA ILE A 105 -10.34 1.75 -3.85
C ILE A 105 -9.33 0.63 -4.12
N PHE A 106 -9.53 -0.56 -3.54
CA PHE A 106 -8.68 -1.72 -3.82
C PHE A 106 -8.74 -2.13 -5.29
N ASN A 107 -9.91 -2.05 -5.92
CA ASN A 107 -10.03 -2.30 -7.36
C ASN A 107 -9.13 -1.35 -8.17
N SER A 108 -9.22 -0.04 -7.90
CA SER A 108 -8.36 0.97 -8.53
C SER A 108 -6.87 0.77 -8.23
N LEU A 109 -6.52 0.45 -6.99
CA LEU A 109 -5.14 0.21 -6.56
C LEU A 109 -4.53 -1.07 -7.14
N SER A 110 -5.38 -2.01 -7.56
CA SER A 110 -5.00 -3.28 -8.19
C SER A 110 -5.05 -3.23 -9.73
N HIS A 111 -5.33 -2.06 -10.32
CA HIS A 111 -5.49 -1.92 -11.76
C HIS A 111 -4.15 -2.18 -12.48
N PRO A 112 -4.11 -3.04 -13.53
CA PRO A 112 -2.87 -3.39 -14.21
C PRO A 112 -2.07 -2.18 -14.70
N ASP A 113 -2.74 -1.18 -15.28
CA ASP A 113 -2.08 0.05 -15.75
C ASP A 113 -1.35 0.81 -14.63
N LEU A 114 -1.91 0.81 -13.41
CA LEU A 114 -1.26 1.41 -12.26
C LEU A 114 -0.06 0.55 -11.81
N LEU A 115 -0.27 -0.77 -11.69
CA LEU A 115 0.75 -1.69 -11.21
C LEU A 115 1.94 -1.84 -12.18
N ASN A 116 1.70 -1.78 -13.49
CA ASN A 116 2.73 -1.75 -14.51
C ASN A 116 3.69 -0.57 -14.34
N ARG A 117 3.21 0.58 -13.85
CA ARG A 117 4.05 1.74 -13.54
C ARG A 117 4.90 1.56 -12.28
N CYS A 118 4.57 0.58 -11.44
CA CYS A 118 5.31 0.22 -10.24
C CYS A 118 6.25 -0.99 -10.47
N PHE A 119 6.36 -1.47 -11.71
CA PHE A 119 7.27 -2.55 -12.09
C PHE A 119 8.72 -2.20 -11.71
N GLY A 120 9.45 -3.14 -11.09
CA GLY A 120 10.81 -2.87 -10.59
C GLY A 120 10.90 -2.09 -9.27
N ALA A 121 9.78 -1.95 -8.54
CA ALA A 121 9.68 -1.30 -7.23
C ALA A 121 9.98 0.21 -7.25
N TYR A 122 9.96 0.84 -8.43
CA TYR A 122 10.03 2.28 -8.57
C TYR A 122 8.73 2.91 -8.05
N ILE A 123 8.80 3.44 -6.84
CA ILE A 123 7.69 4.18 -6.24
C ILE A 123 7.67 5.57 -6.89
N GLN A 124 6.46 6.12 -7.09
CA GLN A 124 6.21 7.46 -7.63
C GLN A 124 6.94 8.54 -6.83
N ASN A 125 8.22 8.73 -7.13
CA ASN A 125 8.99 9.82 -6.61
C ASN A 125 10.14 10.16 -7.56
N THR A 126 9.86 10.19 -8.86
CA THR A 126 10.80 10.75 -9.82
C THR A 126 10.98 12.25 -9.57
N ASN A 127 9.97 12.95 -9.02
CA ASN A 127 10.02 14.40 -8.81
C ASN A 127 10.80 14.82 -7.54
N GLU A 128 10.70 14.14 -6.40
CA GLU A 128 11.56 14.42 -5.25
C GLU A 128 12.96 13.83 -5.44
N SER A 129 13.13 12.72 -6.17
CA SER A 129 14.48 12.29 -6.58
C SER A 129 15.12 13.32 -7.51
N LEU A 130 14.35 13.89 -8.44
CA LEU A 130 14.77 14.97 -9.34
C LEU A 130 15.08 16.26 -8.58
N ASN A 131 14.21 16.68 -7.66
CA ASN A 131 14.46 17.84 -6.81
C ASN A 131 15.67 17.62 -5.90
N SER A 132 15.86 16.42 -5.35
CA SER A 132 17.01 16.09 -4.50
C SER A 132 18.32 16.22 -5.28
N VAL A 133 18.41 15.66 -6.49
CA VAL A 133 19.61 15.77 -7.36
C VAL A 133 19.84 17.22 -7.80
N ILE A 134 18.79 17.94 -8.21
CA ILE A 134 18.91 19.35 -8.58
C ILE A 134 19.36 20.18 -7.38
N TRP A 135 18.85 19.95 -6.17
CA TRP A 135 19.22 20.73 -4.98
C TRP A 135 20.61 20.39 -4.45
N GLN A 136 21.17 19.23 -4.79
CA GLN A 136 22.59 18.94 -4.53
C GLN A 136 23.52 19.80 -5.40
N ILE A 137 23.11 20.12 -6.64
CA ILE A 137 23.93 20.88 -7.60
C ILE A 137 23.60 22.38 -7.56
N CYS A 138 22.33 22.73 -7.34
CA CYS A 138 21.75 24.05 -7.23
C CYS A 138 20.96 24.18 -5.91
N PRO A 139 21.65 24.40 -4.77
CA PRO A 139 21.00 24.54 -3.48
C PRO A 139 20.05 25.75 -3.46
N LYS A 140 18.82 25.57 -2.96
CA LYS A 140 17.79 26.62 -2.88
C LYS A 140 18.20 27.88 -2.11
N ILE A 141 19.20 27.75 -1.24
CA ILE A 141 19.65 28.79 -0.32
C ILE A 141 20.72 29.71 -0.92
N VAL A 142 21.27 29.36 -2.09
CA VAL A 142 22.27 30.19 -2.80
C VAL A 142 21.75 30.46 -4.20
N GLY A 143 21.81 31.72 -4.65
CA GLY A 143 21.49 32.06 -6.03
C GLY A 143 22.48 31.40 -6.98
N SER A 144 22.07 30.30 -7.62
CA SER A 144 22.88 29.64 -8.65
C SER A 144 22.68 30.34 -10.00
N GLY A 145 23.77 30.67 -10.68
CA GLY A 145 23.71 31.24 -12.03
C GLY A 145 23.09 30.26 -13.03
N ARG A 146 22.48 30.80 -14.10
CA ARG A 146 21.81 30.03 -15.16
C ARG A 146 22.60 28.80 -15.63
N ARG A 147 23.92 28.94 -15.82
CA ARG A 147 24.80 27.88 -16.31
C ARG A 147 24.90 26.69 -15.35
N ILE A 148 24.83 26.91 -14.03
CA ILE A 148 24.85 25.84 -13.02
C ILE A 148 23.52 25.09 -13.03
N ALA A 149 22.40 25.80 -13.19
CA ALA A 149 21.08 25.18 -13.33
C ALA A 149 20.97 24.35 -14.61
N GLU A 150 21.54 24.82 -15.73
CA GLU A 150 21.62 24.05 -16.98
C GLU A 150 22.46 22.76 -16.80
N ILE A 151 23.63 22.84 -16.16
CA ILE A 151 24.45 21.65 -15.86
C ILE A 151 23.70 20.66 -14.97
N ALA A 152 23.01 21.14 -13.93
CA ALA A 152 22.19 20.30 -13.06
C ALA A 152 21.10 19.56 -13.84
N ALA A 153 20.45 20.23 -14.81
CA ALA A 153 19.43 19.63 -15.66
C ALA A 153 20.02 18.59 -16.64
N TYR A 154 21.19 18.83 -17.23
CA TYR A 154 21.84 17.85 -18.12
C TYR A 154 22.33 16.62 -17.35
N GLU A 155 22.98 16.81 -16.20
CA GLU A 155 23.43 15.71 -15.34
C GLU A 155 22.25 14.84 -14.89
N LEU A 156 21.10 15.46 -14.63
CA LEU A 156 19.86 14.77 -14.28
C LEU A 156 19.37 13.84 -15.41
N VAL A 157 19.39 14.31 -16.66
CA VAL A 157 18.98 13.51 -17.83
C VAL A 157 19.88 12.28 -18.00
N VAL A 158 21.15 12.38 -17.60
CA VAL A 158 22.08 11.24 -17.63
C VAL A 158 21.86 10.26 -16.47
N ARG A 159 21.46 10.75 -15.28
CA ARG A 159 21.28 9.90 -14.09
C ARG A 159 19.92 9.22 -13.97
N LEU A 160 18.89 9.74 -14.63
CA LEU A 160 17.50 9.27 -14.51
C LEU A 160 16.93 8.66 -15.80
N ASN A 161 17.70 8.61 -16.90
CA ASN A 161 17.43 7.76 -18.07
C ASN A 161 18.16 6.42 -17.96
#